data_AF-A0A969KJR7-F1
#
_entry.id   AF-A0A969KJR7-F1
#
_cell.length_a   1.000
_cell.length_b   1.000
_cell.length_c   1.000
_cell.angle_alpha   90.00
_cell.angle_beta   90.00
_cell.angle_gamma   90.00
#
_symmetry.space_group_name_H-M   'P 1'
#
loop_
_entity.id
_entity.type
_entity.pdbx_description
1 polymer ?
#
loop_
_entity_poly.entity_id
_entity_poly.type
_entity_poly.pdbx_seq_one_letter_code
_entity_poly.pdbx_strand_id
1 'polypeptide(L)'
;MQEQKTAKQLSNELSLNEEKLLLLLNALCNADYLDKIGGYFKINSLSEFLTDDNPESLKYACLNWSGEHLIAWQSLDFSIKTGKSSFEEIYNKPFFDFLNDNPEKLHAYHKAMYQYAKDDYKTFA
;
A
#
# COMPACT_ATOMS: atom_id res chain seq x y z
N MET A 1 19.76 1.80 10.69
CA MET A 1 19.36 3.12 11.23
C MET A 1 18.51 3.78 10.17
N GLN A 2 17.19 3.86 10.35
CA GLN A 2 16.35 4.63 9.43
C GLN A 2 16.64 6.12 9.65
N GLU A 3 17.31 6.71 8.67
CA GLU A 3 17.62 8.14 8.65
C GLU A 3 16.32 8.94 8.54
N GLN A 4 16.09 9.80 9.53
CA GLN A 4 15.06 10.82 9.45
C GLN A 4 15.40 11.80 8.32
N LYS A 5 14.40 12.24 7.56
CA LYS A 5 14.59 13.15 6.40
C LYS A 5 13.62 14.32 6.46
N THR A 6 14.05 15.46 5.96
CA THR A 6 13.16 16.61 5.73
C THR A 6 12.34 16.42 4.46
N ALA A 7 11.23 17.16 4.33
CA ALA A 7 10.43 17.15 3.10
C ALA A 7 11.26 17.53 1.87
N LYS A 8 12.18 18.49 1.99
CA LYS A 8 13.11 18.92 0.93
C LYS A 8 14.08 17.81 0.49
N GLN A 9 14.61 17.04 1.45
CA GLN A 9 15.49 15.92 1.12
C GLN A 9 14.73 14.85 0.34
N LEU A 10 13.55 14.45 0.84
CA LEU A 10 12.68 13.46 0.19
C LEU A 10 12.20 13.94 -1.18
N SER A 11 11.83 15.21 -1.33
CA SER A 11 11.37 15.77 -2.60
C SER A 11 12.47 15.76 -3.65
N ASN A 12 13.70 16.10 -3.28
CA ASN A 12 14.85 16.07 -4.19
C ASN A 12 15.22 14.63 -4.60
N GLU A 13 15.22 13.70 -3.65
CA GLU A 13 15.56 12.29 -3.89
C GLU A 13 14.53 11.59 -4.77
N LEU A 14 13.24 11.85 -4.54
CA LEU A 14 12.13 11.19 -5.23
C LEU A 14 11.55 12.00 -6.39
N SER A 15 12.14 13.17 -6.70
CA SER A 15 11.65 14.10 -7.72
C SER A 15 10.19 14.51 -7.53
N LEU A 16 9.80 14.83 -6.29
CA LEU A 16 8.43 15.19 -5.90
C LEU A 16 8.28 16.70 -5.69
N ASN A 17 7.04 17.18 -5.68
CA ASN A 17 6.74 18.55 -5.26
C ASN A 17 6.87 18.68 -3.73
N GLU A 18 7.82 19.49 -3.26
CA GLU A 18 8.11 19.67 -1.83
C GLU A 18 6.88 20.12 -1.02
N GLU A 19 6.13 21.11 -1.53
CA GLU A 19 4.97 21.67 -0.82
C GLU A 19 3.86 20.63 -0.64
N LYS A 20 3.54 19.89 -1.70
CA LYS A 20 2.51 18.84 -1.63
C LYS A 20 2.97 17.64 -0.81
N LEU A 21 4.25 17.28 -0.89
CA LEU A 21 4.83 16.24 -0.04
C LEU A 21 4.76 16.63 1.44
N LEU A 22 5.06 17.88 1.78
CA LEU A 22 4.98 18.38 3.15
C LEU A 22 3.56 18.27 3.72
N LEU A 23 2.52 18.55 2.92
CA LEU A 23 1.13 18.38 3.34
C LEU A 23 0.82 16.90 3.67
N LEU A 24 1.24 15.98 2.80
CA LEU A 24 1.06 14.55 3.03
C LEU A 24 1.81 14.07 4.28
N LEU A 25 3.08 14.44 4.42
CA LEU A 25 3.89 14.03 5.57
C LEU A 25 3.31 14.55 6.89
N ASN A 26 2.81 15.79 6.92
CA ASN A 26 2.12 16.32 8.10
C ASN A 26 0.80 15.57 8.38
N ALA A 27 0.04 15.20 7.36
CA ALA A 27 -1.17 14.39 7.54
C ALA A 27 -0.85 13.00 8.10
N LEU A 28 0.23 12.36 7.62
CA LEU A 28 0.70 11.07 8.14
C LEU A 28 1.18 11.17 9.59
N CYS A 29 1.84 12.27 9.97
CA CYS A 29 2.17 12.52 11.38
C CYS A 29 0.92 12.71 12.24
N ASN A 30 -0.07 13.46 11.76
CA ASN A 30 -1.33 13.65 12.49
C ASN A 30 -2.15 12.36 12.62
N ALA A 31 -1.90 11.38 11.75
CA ALA A 31 -2.50 10.05 11.79
C ALA A 31 -1.58 9.00 12.46
N ASP A 32 -0.53 9.46 13.18
CA ASP A 32 0.42 8.62 13.93
C ASP A 32 1.25 7.63 13.08
N TYR A 33 1.24 7.76 11.75
CA TYR A 33 2.05 6.93 10.85
C TYR A 33 3.52 7.34 10.82
N LEU A 34 3.86 8.58 11.15
CA LEU A 34 5.24 9.08 11.13
C LEU A 34 5.49 9.96 12.36
N ASP A 35 6.71 9.91 12.89
CA ASP A 35 7.15 10.85 13.90
C ASP A 35 7.71 12.12 13.26
N LYS A 36 7.50 13.26 13.92
CA LYS A 36 8.07 14.55 13.51
C LYS A 36 8.90 15.15 14.63
N ILE A 37 10.20 15.36 14.37
CA ILE A 37 11.12 15.99 15.30
C ILE A 37 11.68 17.25 14.62
N GLY A 38 11.14 18.41 15.01
CA GLY A 38 11.42 19.67 14.32
C GLY A 38 10.96 19.63 12.86
N GLY A 39 11.92 19.73 11.93
CA GLY A 39 11.67 19.66 10.48
C GLY A 39 11.88 18.29 9.85
N TYR A 40 12.22 17.27 10.65
CA TYR A 40 12.52 15.92 10.17
C TYR A 40 11.35 14.97 10.40
N PHE A 41 11.10 14.13 9.40
CA PHE A 41 10.11 13.05 9.43
C PHE A 41 10.83 11.72 9.59
N LYS A 42 10.29 10.85 10.44
CA LYS A 42 10.91 9.57 10.79
C LYS A 42 9.86 8.46 10.80
N ILE A 43 10.27 7.30 10.30
CA ILE A 43 9.50 6.05 10.46
C ILE A 43 9.42 5.68 11.94
N ASN A 44 8.29 5.13 12.35
CA ASN A 44 8.01 4.64 13.69
C ASN A 44 7.58 3.17 13.64
N SER A 45 7.26 2.58 14.79
CA SER A 45 6.88 1.15 14.88
C SER A 45 5.67 0.78 14.01
N LEU A 46 4.77 1.72 13.71
CA LEU A 46 3.64 1.47 12.81
C LEU A 46 4.07 1.52 11.33
N SER A 47 4.79 2.57 10.92
CA SER A 47 5.26 2.69 9.53
C SER A 47 6.39 1.73 9.16
N GLU A 48 7.07 1.12 10.13
CA GLU A 48 8.03 0.05 9.86
C GLU A 48 7.38 -1.11 9.08
N PHE A 49 6.10 -1.42 9.31
CA PHE A 49 5.35 -2.42 8.55
C PHE A 49 5.16 -2.04 7.07
N LEU A 50 5.34 -0.77 6.68
CA LEU A 50 5.21 -0.33 5.29
C LEU A 50 6.53 -0.38 4.51
N THR A 51 7.61 -0.87 5.13
CA THR A 51 8.95 -0.98 4.52
C THR A 51 9.22 -2.38 3.99
N ASP A 52 10.10 -2.52 2.98
CA ASP A 52 10.47 -3.85 2.46
C ASP A 52 11.35 -4.66 3.43
N ASP A 53 12.07 -3.98 4.32
CA ASP A 53 13.04 -4.60 5.24
C ASP A 53 12.37 -5.32 6.42
N ASN A 54 11.08 -5.06 6.67
CA ASN A 54 10.36 -5.68 7.77
C ASN A 54 9.95 -7.12 7.39
N PRO A 55 10.34 -8.16 8.17
CA PRO A 55 9.91 -9.54 7.94
C PRO A 55 8.38 -9.75 7.98
N GLU A 56 7.65 -8.80 8.54
CA GLU A 56 6.19 -8.74 8.64
C GLU A 56 5.60 -7.61 7.77
N SER A 57 6.31 -7.19 6.71
CA SER A 57 5.91 -6.08 5.84
C SER A 57 4.49 -6.22 5.28
N LEU A 58 3.66 -5.23 5.56
CA LEU A 58 2.32 -5.04 5.01
C LEU A 58 2.33 -4.19 3.73
N LYS A 59 3.49 -3.72 3.26
CA LYS A 59 3.61 -2.87 2.06
C LYS A 59 2.84 -3.42 0.87
N TYR A 60 3.06 -4.70 0.54
CA TYR A 60 2.45 -5.33 -0.63
C TYR A 60 0.95 -5.60 -0.44
N ALA A 61 0.50 -5.86 0.79
CA ALA A 61 -0.92 -5.91 1.12
C ALA A 61 -1.59 -4.55 0.88
N CYS A 62 -0.99 -3.46 1.37
CA CYS A 62 -1.48 -2.11 1.13
C CYS A 62 -1.55 -1.78 -0.37
N LEU A 63 -0.48 -2.05 -1.13
CA LEU A 63 -0.44 -1.81 -2.58
C LEU A 63 -1.52 -2.61 -3.33
N ASN A 64 -1.75 -3.86 -2.94
CA ASN A 64 -2.80 -4.69 -3.52
C ASN A 64 -4.18 -4.05 -3.29
N TRP A 65 -4.48 -3.67 -2.05
CA TRP A 65 -5.79 -3.10 -1.69
C TRP A 65 -6.01 -1.68 -2.22
N SER A 66 -4.97 -0.84 -2.30
CA SER A 66 -5.09 0.55 -2.74
C SER A 66 -5.18 0.73 -4.26
N GLY A 67 -4.95 -0.33 -5.04
CA GLY A 67 -5.01 -0.31 -6.50
C GLY A 67 -6.40 -0.65 -7.03
N GLU A 68 -6.45 -1.62 -7.95
CA GLU A 68 -7.69 -2.04 -8.63
C GLU A 68 -8.76 -2.56 -7.66
N HIS A 69 -8.34 -3.14 -6.52
CA HIS A 69 -9.26 -3.54 -5.48
C HIS A 69 -10.06 -2.36 -4.94
N LEU A 70 -9.42 -1.24 -4.58
CA LEU A 70 -10.12 -0.05 -4.11
C LEU A 70 -11.15 0.45 -5.13
N ILE A 71 -10.78 0.49 -6.40
CA ILE A 71 -11.66 0.92 -7.50
C ILE A 71 -12.85 -0.03 -7.63
N ALA A 72 -12.62 -1.34 -7.65
CA ALA A 72 -13.69 -2.33 -7.70
C ALA A 72 -14.63 -2.24 -6.48
N TRP A 73 -14.09 -1.98 -5.29
CA TRP A 73 -14.88 -1.79 -4.06
C TRP A 73 -15.71 -0.50 -4.05
N GLN A 74 -15.26 0.55 -4.74
CA GLN A 74 -16.08 1.76 -4.92
C GLN A 74 -17.35 1.51 -5.77
N SER A 75 -17.40 0.41 -6.53
CA SER A 75 -18.58 -0.05 -7.29
C SER A 75 -19.26 -1.27 -6.66
N LEU A 76 -19.19 -1.42 -5.34
CA LEU A 76 -19.82 -2.53 -4.62
C LEU A 76 -21.34 -2.63 -4.86
N ASP A 77 -22.01 -1.50 -5.09
CA ASP A 77 -23.45 -1.48 -5.34
C ASP A 77 -23.85 -2.24 -6.62
N PHE A 78 -23.01 -2.22 -7.66
CA PHE A 78 -23.20 -3.03 -8.86
C PHE A 78 -23.21 -4.53 -8.51
N SER A 79 -22.23 -4.98 -7.74
CA SER A 79 -22.12 -6.39 -7.34
C SER A 79 -23.32 -6.83 -6.50
N ILE A 80 -23.78 -5.99 -5.57
CA ILE A 80 -24.96 -6.27 -4.75
C ILE A 80 -26.23 -6.36 -5.63
N LYS A 81 -26.42 -5.44 -6.58
CA LYS A 81 -27.62 -5.39 -7.44
C LYS A 81 -27.69 -6.53 -8.44
N THR A 82 -26.54 -6.95 -8.98
CA THR A 82 -26.48 -7.85 -10.14
C THR A 82 -25.99 -9.25 -9.81
N GLY A 83 -25.32 -9.44 -8.67
CA GLY A 83 -24.60 -10.67 -8.34
C GLY A 83 -23.30 -10.88 -9.13
N LYS A 84 -22.86 -9.90 -9.94
CA LYS A 84 -21.66 -9.98 -10.78
C LYS A 84 -20.45 -9.31 -10.11
N SER A 85 -19.25 -9.67 -10.55
CA SER A 85 -18.00 -9.05 -10.08
C SER A 85 -17.87 -7.61 -10.59
N SER A 86 -17.75 -6.63 -9.69
CA SER A 86 -17.50 -5.23 -10.05
C SER A 86 -16.12 -5.04 -10.69
N PHE A 87 -15.14 -5.86 -10.29
CA PHE A 87 -13.83 -5.87 -10.94
C PHE A 87 -13.96 -6.26 -12.42
N GLU A 88 -14.66 -7.34 -12.72
CA GLU A 88 -14.81 -7.83 -14.10
C GLU A 88 -15.59 -6.85 -14.96
N GLU A 89 -16.57 -6.14 -14.40
CA GLU A 89 -17.29 -5.06 -15.09
C GLU A 89 -16.35 -3.90 -15.46
N ILE A 90 -15.50 -3.46 -14.54
CA ILE A 90 -14.61 -2.30 -14.74
C ILE A 90 -13.45 -2.64 -15.68
N TYR A 91 -12.84 -3.81 -15.49
CA TYR A 91 -11.62 -4.22 -16.21
C TYR A 91 -11.89 -5.15 -17.39
N ASN A 92 -13.16 -5.53 -17.63
CA ASN A 92 -13.59 -6.42 -18.71
C ASN A 92 -12.84 -7.76 -18.74
N LYS A 93 -12.41 -8.24 -17.56
CA LYS A 93 -11.56 -9.42 -17.43
C LYS A 93 -11.57 -9.98 -16.00
N PRO A 94 -11.50 -11.31 -15.80
CA PRO A 94 -11.28 -11.91 -14.49
C PRO A 94 -10.00 -11.40 -13.83
N PHE A 95 -10.01 -11.28 -12.50
CA PHE A 95 -8.90 -10.70 -11.73
C PHE A 95 -7.55 -11.35 -12.01
N PHE A 96 -7.48 -12.69 -12.01
CA PHE A 96 -6.22 -13.40 -12.23
C PHE A 96 -5.70 -13.28 -13.66
N ASP A 97 -6.60 -13.22 -14.65
CA ASP A 97 -6.21 -12.96 -16.04
C ASP A 97 -5.68 -11.53 -16.20
N PHE A 98 -6.27 -10.56 -15.50
CA PHE A 98 -5.73 -9.21 -15.42
C PHE A 98 -4.33 -9.18 -14.79
N LEU A 99 -4.08 -9.93 -13.72
CA LEU A 99 -2.75 -10.02 -13.13
C LEU A 99 -1.73 -10.65 -14.08
N ASN A 100 -2.10 -11.68 -14.85
CA ASN A 100 -1.21 -12.31 -15.82
C ASN A 100 -0.72 -11.34 -16.90
N ASP A 101 -1.55 -10.36 -17.27
CA ASP A 101 -1.17 -9.29 -18.20
C ASP A 101 -0.33 -8.17 -17.54
N ASN A 102 -0.23 -8.16 -16.21
CA ASN A 102 0.44 -7.13 -15.42
C ASN A 102 1.49 -7.76 -14.47
N PRO A 103 2.67 -8.16 -14.99
CA PRO A 103 3.67 -8.93 -14.21
C PRO A 103 4.10 -8.27 -12.90
N GLU A 104 4.22 -6.94 -12.87
CA GLU A 104 4.57 -6.20 -11.65
C GLU A 104 3.48 -6.32 -10.57
N LYS A 105 2.20 -6.31 -10.98
CA LYS A 105 1.07 -6.48 -10.07
C LYS A 105 0.95 -7.92 -9.61
N LEU A 106 1.17 -8.88 -10.50
CA LEU A 106 1.23 -10.30 -10.13
C LEU A 106 2.32 -10.56 -9.08
N HIS A 107 3.50 -9.95 -9.25
CA HIS A 107 4.57 -10.03 -8.26
C HIS A 107 4.18 -9.42 -6.92
N ALA A 108 3.57 -8.23 -6.93
CA ALA A 108 3.06 -7.59 -5.72
C ALA A 108 1.99 -8.44 -5.02
N TYR A 109 1.07 -9.03 -5.78
CA TYR A 109 0.03 -9.94 -5.29
C TYR A 109 0.64 -11.16 -4.60
N HIS A 110 1.61 -11.84 -5.23
CA HIS A 110 2.27 -12.99 -4.61
C HIS A 110 3.00 -12.63 -3.31
N LYS A 111 3.64 -11.45 -3.25
CA LYS A 111 4.24 -10.97 -2.00
C LYS A 111 3.21 -10.70 -0.91
N ALA A 112 2.05 -10.14 -1.26
CA ALA A 112 0.95 -9.94 -0.32
C ALA A 112 0.40 -11.29 0.21
N MET A 113 0.13 -12.24 -0.69
CA MET A 113 -0.36 -13.57 -0.30
C MET A 113 0.62 -14.33 0.58
N TYR A 114 1.92 -14.24 0.28
CA TYR A 114 2.97 -14.83 1.11
C TYR A 114 2.95 -14.25 2.53
N GLN A 115 2.79 -12.93 2.67
CA GLN A 115 2.72 -12.30 3.98
C GLN A 115 1.47 -12.72 4.76
N TYR A 116 0.30 -12.80 4.11
CA TYR A 116 -0.92 -13.30 4.76
C TYR A 116 -0.76 -14.75 5.21
N ALA A 117 -0.24 -15.63 4.35
CA ALA A 117 0.01 -17.02 4.71
C ALA A 117 0.97 -17.11 5.91
N LYS A 118 2.05 -16.31 5.92
CA LYS A 118 2.95 -16.27 7.09
C LYS A 118 2.23 -15.91 8.37
N ASP A 119 1.28 -14.98 8.34
CA ASP A 119 0.51 -14.52 9.50
C ASP A 119 -0.56 -15.54 9.93
N ASP A 120 -1.37 -16.00 8.98
CA ASP A 120 -2.45 -16.98 9.17
C ASP A 120 -1.92 -18.31 9.76
N TYR A 121 -0.72 -18.72 9.33
CA TYR A 121 -0.13 -19.99 9.76
C TYR A 121 0.81 -19.88 10.98
N LYS A 122 0.96 -18.70 11.61
CA LYS A 122 1.84 -18.52 12.79
C LYS A 122 1.49 -19.44 13.95
N THR A 123 0.22 -19.79 14.10
CA THR A 123 -0.27 -20.64 15.21
C THR A 123 -0.10 -22.14 14.97
N PHE A 124 0.34 -22.54 13.77
CA PHE A 124 0.52 -23.95 13.39
C PHE A 124 2.00 -24.37 13.29
N ALA A 125 2.93 -23.46 13.60
CA ALA A 125 4.37 -23.68 13.63
C ALA A 125 4.90 -23.58 15.07
#